data_AF-A0A2E2TPQ9-F1
#
_entry.id   AF-A0A2E2TPQ9-F1
#
_cell.length_a   1.000
_cell.length_b   1.000
_cell.length_c   1.000
_cell.angle_alpha   90.00
_cell.angle_beta   90.00
_cell.angle_gamma   90.00
#
_symmetry.space_group_name_H-M   'P 1'
#
loop_
_entity.id
_entity.type
_entity.pdbx_description
1 polymer ?
#
loop_
_entity_poly.entity_id
_entity_poly.type
_entity_poly.pdbx_seq_one_letter_code
_entity_poly.pdbx_strand_id
1 'polypeptide(L)'
;MKIQLYTLLLILFLSISAHAQIWKIDPRHSSIMFNAKHSSISFVNGRFMEFEAKVEGGLPVDFSGARVSFKAQVSSISTGAEGRDKHLKTIDFLIWKIIRRSALQVKRLSNQVRTPTKW
;
A
#
# COMPACT_ATOMS: atom_id res chain seq x y z
N MET A 1 40.89 30.05 20.00
CA MET A 1 40.16 30.05 18.71
C MET A 1 39.90 28.65 18.13
N LYS A 2 40.82 27.67 18.27
CA LYS A 2 40.62 26.31 17.73
C LYS A 2 39.45 25.53 18.34
N ILE A 3 39.21 25.67 19.65
CA ILE A 3 38.09 25.00 20.36
C ILE A 3 36.71 25.43 19.86
N GLN A 4 36.54 26.71 19.51
CA GLN A 4 35.29 27.25 18.95
C GLN A 4 35.00 26.67 17.55
N LEU A 5 36.06 26.37 16.78
CA LEU A 5 35.96 25.73 15.47
C LEU A 5 35.49 24.27 15.58
N TYR A 6 35.98 23.52 16.57
CA TYR A 6 35.56 22.13 16.80
C TYR A 6 34.12 22.02 17.30
N THR A 7 33.66 22.96 18.14
CA THR A 7 32.26 23.01 18.59
C THR A 7 31.29 23.30 17.44
N LEU A 8 31.66 24.19 16.50
CA LEU A 8 30.86 24.46 15.30
C LEU A 8 30.77 23.25 14.37
N LEU A 9 31.88 22.52 14.21
CA LEU A 9 31.96 21.30 13.42
C LEU A 9 31.12 20.15 14.01
N LEU A 10 31.09 20.04 15.34
CA LEU A 10 30.29 19.04 16.05
C LEU A 10 28.78 19.28 15.89
N ILE A 11 28.34 20.55 15.97
CA ILE A 11 26.93 20.92 15.78
C ILE A 11 26.47 20.67 14.34
N LEU A 12 27.34 20.95 13.36
CA LEU A 12 27.08 20.68 11.96
C LEU A 12 26.92 19.17 11.70
N PHE A 13 27.75 18.34 12.34
CA PHE A 13 27.69 16.89 12.21
C PHE A 13 26.43 16.29 12.85
N LEU A 14 25.95 16.87 13.96
CA LEU A 14 24.74 16.42 14.65
C LEU A 14 23.44 16.72 13.86
N SER A 15 23.49 17.61 12.87
CA SER A 15 22.32 18.07 12.12
C SER A 15 21.87 17.11 11.00
N ILE A 16 22.65 16.06 10.69
CA ILE A 16 22.32 15.09 9.64
C ILE A 16 21.36 14.04 10.21
N SER A 17 20.12 14.45 10.45
CA SER A 17 19.02 13.51 10.75
C SER A 17 18.41 12.99 9.45
N ALA A 18 18.39 11.67 9.27
CA ALA A 18 17.71 11.03 8.15
C ALA A 18 16.18 11.21 8.31
N HIS A 19 15.57 12.00 7.42
CA HIS A 19 14.13 12.19 7.40
C HIS A 19 13.48 11.10 6.53
N ALA A 20 12.61 10.28 7.12
CA ALA A 20 11.79 9.35 6.35
C ALA A 20 10.59 10.10 5.77
N GLN A 21 10.52 10.21 4.45
CA GLN A 21 9.42 10.89 3.76
C GLN A 21 8.12 10.10 3.91
N ILE A 22 7.01 10.77 4.21
CA ILE A 22 5.68 10.15 4.30
C ILE A 22 4.80 10.72 3.19
N TRP A 23 4.32 9.86 2.30
CA TRP A 23 3.33 10.21 1.29
C TRP A 23 1.97 9.63 1.68
N LYS A 24 0.97 10.50 1.83
CA LYS A 24 -0.43 10.11 1.98
C LYS A 24 -1.07 10.03 0.60
N ILE A 25 -1.74 8.92 0.32
CA ILE A 25 -2.50 8.74 -0.92
C ILE A 25 -3.77 9.58 -0.86
N ASP A 26 -4.07 10.31 -1.93
CA ASP A 26 -5.34 11.02 -2.09
C ASP A 26 -6.45 10.05 -2.54
N PRO A 27 -7.52 9.86 -1.74
CA PRO A 27 -8.62 8.98 -2.08
C PRO A 27 -9.40 9.37 -3.35
N ARG A 28 -9.37 10.64 -3.78
CA ARG A 28 -10.14 11.11 -4.94
C ARG A 28 -9.47 10.77 -6.28
N HIS A 29 -8.16 10.58 -6.27
CA HIS A 29 -7.36 10.26 -7.45
C HIS A 29 -6.78 8.85 -7.40
N SER A 30 -7.27 8.03 -6.47
CA SER A 30 -6.83 6.65 -6.28
C SER A 30 -8.04 5.75 -6.14
N SER A 31 -7.86 4.45 -6.40
CA SER A 31 -8.92 3.47 -6.17
C SER A 31 -8.32 2.14 -5.74
N ILE A 32 -9.01 1.48 -4.80
CA ILE A 32 -8.73 0.08 -4.45
C ILE A 32 -9.79 -0.77 -5.13
N MET A 33 -9.40 -1.43 -6.21
CA MET A 33 -10.25 -2.31 -6.99
C MET A 33 -9.91 -3.78 -6.73
N PHE A 34 -10.91 -4.64 -6.78
CA PHE A 34 -10.72 -6.08 -6.77
C PHE A 34 -11.51 -6.71 -7.91
N ASN A 35 -11.04 -7.88 -8.32
CA ASN A 35 -11.74 -8.73 -9.25
C ASN A 35 -11.84 -10.13 -8.64
N ALA A 36 -13.07 -10.65 -8.56
CA ALA A 36 -13.36 -11.99 -8.10
C ALA A 36 -13.93 -12.83 -9.24
N LYS A 37 -13.32 -13.98 -9.50
CA LYS A 37 -13.83 -14.96 -10.45
C LYS A 37 -15.14 -15.55 -9.94
N HIS A 38 -16.15 -15.59 -10.80
CA HIS A 38 -17.46 -16.17 -10.54
C HIS A 38 -17.67 -17.37 -11.47
N SER A 39 -17.64 -18.57 -10.87
CA SER A 39 -17.79 -19.88 -11.53
C SER A 39 -16.87 -20.09 -12.74
N SER A 40 -15.63 -19.58 -12.67
CA SER A 40 -14.62 -19.69 -13.72
C SER A 40 -14.91 -19.06 -15.09
N ILE A 41 -16.09 -18.47 -15.28
CA ILE A 41 -16.56 -17.94 -16.57
C ILE A 41 -16.61 -16.41 -16.55
N SER A 42 -17.02 -15.83 -15.42
CA SER A 42 -17.25 -14.39 -15.30
C SER A 42 -16.42 -13.77 -14.18
N PHE A 43 -16.33 -12.45 -14.20
CA PHE A 43 -15.58 -11.68 -13.22
C PHE A 43 -16.49 -10.63 -12.58
N VAL A 44 -16.49 -10.61 -11.25
CA VAL A 44 -17.13 -9.57 -10.45
C VAL A 44 -16.09 -8.54 -10.11
N ASN A 45 -16.21 -7.36 -10.71
CA ASN A 45 -15.41 -6.21 -10.37
C ASN A 45 -16.05 -5.48 -9.19
N GLY A 46 -15.22 -5.05 -8.25
CA GLY A 46 -15.67 -4.20 -7.16
C GLY A 46 -14.57 -3.26 -6.69
N ARG A 47 -14.96 -2.32 -5.83
CA ARG A 47 -14.05 -1.33 -5.25
C ARG A 47 -14.44 -1.01 -3.82
N PHE A 48 -13.49 -0.50 -3.07
CA PHE A 48 -13.74 0.14 -1.78
C PHE A 48 -13.85 1.65 -1.99
N MET A 49 -14.96 2.24 -1.56
CA MET A 49 -15.22 3.68 -1.66
C MET A 49 -14.41 4.48 -0.64
N GLU A 50 -14.15 3.89 0.53
CA GLU A 50 -13.45 4.54 1.63
C GLU A 50 -12.20 3.75 1.97
N PHE A 51 -11.06 4.39 1.78
CA PHE A 51 -9.76 3.80 2.07
C PHE A 51 -8.74 4.86 2.44
N GLU A 52 -7.72 4.41 3.15
CA GLU A 52 -6.53 5.18 3.46
C GLU A 52 -5.31 4.37 3.00
N ALA A 53 -4.35 5.04 2.39
CA ALA A 53 -3.08 4.44 2.07
C ALA A 53 -1.93 5.43 2.31
N LYS A 54 -0.80 4.92 2.78
CA LYS A 54 0.41 5.70 2.99
C LYS A 54 1.65 4.91 2.61
N VAL A 55 2.65 5.65 2.15
CA VAL A 55 3.99 5.16 1.83
C VAL A 55 4.96 5.90 2.75
N GLU A 56 5.82 5.16 3.44
CA GLU A 56 6.81 5.70 4.37
C GLU A 56 8.23 5.28 3.97
N GLY A 57 9.11 6.27 3.83
CA GLY A 57 10.52 6.08 3.52
C GLY A 57 10.80 5.55 2.12
N GLY A 58 11.98 4.98 1.94
CA GLY A 58 12.46 4.50 0.64
C GLY A 58 13.30 5.52 -0.11
N LEU A 59 14.12 5.03 -1.03
CA LEU A 59 14.97 5.89 -1.86
C LEU A 59 14.10 6.70 -2.84
N PRO A 60 14.35 8.01 -3.02
CA PRO A 60 13.53 8.84 -3.90
C PRO A 60 13.49 8.40 -5.37
N VAL A 61 14.50 7.64 -5.82
CA VAL A 61 14.63 7.21 -7.21
C VAL A 61 13.69 6.05 -7.57
N ASP A 62 13.43 5.13 -6.64
CA ASP A 62 12.74 3.87 -6.93
C ASP A 62 11.85 3.36 -5.79
N PHE A 63 11.69 4.12 -4.71
CA PHE A 63 10.97 3.72 -3.49
C PHE A 63 11.50 2.41 -2.87
N SER A 64 12.73 1.99 -3.19
CA SER A 64 13.33 0.80 -2.60
C SER A 64 13.46 0.97 -1.10
N GLY A 65 12.95 -0.01 -0.35
CA GLY A 65 12.86 0.04 1.12
C GLY A 65 11.67 0.81 1.67
N ALA A 66 10.76 1.33 0.84
CA ALA A 66 9.54 1.98 1.29
C ALA A 66 8.59 0.98 1.96
N ARG A 67 7.93 1.41 3.03
CA ARG A 67 6.83 0.68 3.67
C ARG A 67 5.50 1.22 3.17
N VAL A 68 4.70 0.34 2.59
CA VAL A 68 3.35 0.67 2.12
C VAL A 68 2.33 0.09 3.09
N SER A 69 1.36 0.89 3.52
CA SER A 69 0.22 0.43 4.29
C SER A 69 -1.08 0.92 3.69
N PHE A 70 -2.09 0.06 3.69
CA PHE A 70 -3.43 0.37 3.23
C PHE A 70 -4.46 -0.09 4.26
N LYS A 71 -5.56 0.65 4.36
CA LYS A 71 -6.75 0.29 5.13
C LYS A 71 -7.96 0.62 4.27
N ALA A 72 -8.94 -0.27 4.23
CA ALA A 72 -10.19 -0.04 3.52
C ALA A 72 -11.37 -0.35 4.45
N GLN A 73 -12.39 0.49 4.42
CA GLN A 73 -13.61 0.22 5.18
C GLN A 73 -14.46 -0.80 4.43
N VAL A 74 -14.74 -1.91 5.10
CA VAL A 74 -15.51 -3.02 4.54
C VAL A 74 -16.93 -2.60 4.16
N SER A 75 -17.55 -1.77 4.98
CA SER A 75 -18.87 -1.14 4.75
C SER A 75 -18.95 -0.34 3.46
N SER A 76 -17.80 0.11 2.94
CA SER A 76 -17.67 0.93 1.74
C SER A 76 -17.52 0.11 0.44
N ILE A 77 -17.60 -1.22 0.53
CA ILE A 77 -17.51 -2.09 -0.65
C ILE A 77 -18.66 -1.82 -1.62
N SER A 78 -18.32 -1.74 -2.91
CA SER A 78 -19.31 -1.68 -3.98
C SER A 78 -18.90 -2.52 -5.18
N THR A 79 -19.84 -3.29 -5.69
CA THR A 79 -19.74 -4.09 -6.91
C THR A 79 -20.72 -3.64 -7.99
N GLY A 80 -21.36 -2.48 -7.80
CA GLY A 80 -22.41 -1.95 -8.67
C GLY A 80 -23.76 -2.68 -8.55
N ALA A 81 -23.90 -3.65 -7.64
CA ALA A 81 -25.13 -4.42 -7.44
C ALA A 81 -25.52 -4.41 -5.96
N GLU A 82 -26.56 -3.65 -5.61
CA GLU A 82 -26.91 -3.34 -4.22
C GLU A 82 -27.17 -4.59 -3.36
N GLY A 83 -27.89 -5.59 -3.90
CA GLY A 83 -28.17 -6.84 -3.18
C GLY A 83 -26.90 -7.63 -2.83
N ARG A 84 -25.91 -7.64 -3.75
CA ARG A 84 -24.61 -8.27 -3.50
C ARG A 84 -23.79 -7.45 -2.52
N ASP A 85 -23.81 -6.13 -2.64
CA ASP A 85 -23.10 -5.24 -1.74
C ASP A 85 -23.61 -5.38 -0.30
N LYS A 86 -24.93 -5.51 -0.10
CA LYS A 86 -25.53 -5.84 1.21
C LYS A 86 -24.98 -7.16 1.77
N HIS A 87 -24.92 -8.21 0.95
CA HIS A 87 -24.39 -9.50 1.38
C HIS A 87 -22.90 -9.47 1.73
N LEU A 88 -22.09 -8.75 0.95
CA LEU A 88 -20.64 -8.63 1.16
C LEU A 88 -20.29 -7.79 2.40
N LYS A 89 -21.17 -6.88 2.82
CA LYS A 89 -20.98 -6.06 4.04
C LYS A 89 -21.26 -6.86 5.32
N THR A 90 -21.92 -8.00 5.23
CA THR A 90 -22.16 -8.87 6.38
C THR A 90 -20.84 -9.53 6.83
N ILE A 91 -20.63 -9.56 8.14
CA ILE A 91 -19.40 -10.00 8.81
C ILE A 91 -18.95 -11.41 8.35
N ASP A 92 -19.88 -12.30 8.04
CA ASP A 92 -19.62 -13.69 7.66
C ASP A 92 -18.78 -13.84 6.38
N PHE A 93 -18.94 -12.94 5.40
CA PHE A 93 -18.23 -13.05 4.12
C PHE A 93 -16.74 -12.70 4.25
N LEU A 94 -16.40 -11.67 5.05
CA LEU A 94 -15.03 -11.21 5.18
C LEU A 94 -14.21 -12.03 6.18
N ILE A 95 -14.80 -12.45 7.30
CA ILE A 95 -14.08 -13.28 8.28
C ILE A 95 -13.64 -14.60 7.64
N TRP A 96 -14.54 -15.25 6.87
CA TRP A 96 -14.23 -16.50 6.19
C TRP A 96 -13.03 -16.40 5.23
N LYS A 97 -12.87 -15.27 4.55
CA LYS A 97 -11.82 -15.10 3.53
C LYS A 97 -10.51 -14.56 4.11
N ILE A 98 -10.56 -13.73 5.15
CA ILE A 98 -9.37 -13.21 5.84
C ILE A 98 -8.65 -14.34 6.59
N ILE A 99 -9.39 -15.21 7.30
CA ILE A 99 -8.80 -16.34 8.05
C ILE A 99 -8.12 -17.35 7.11
N ARG A 100 -8.59 -17.49 5.85
CA ARG A 100 -7.93 -18.37 4.86
C ARG A 100 -6.67 -17.78 4.21
N ARG A 101 -6.39 -16.47 4.30
CA ARG A 101 -5.26 -15.82 3.58
C ARG A 101 -4.19 -15.19 4.46
N SER A 102 -4.44 -14.93 5.74
CA SER A 102 -3.42 -14.41 6.66
C SER A 102 -2.26 -15.38 6.94
N ALA A 103 -2.38 -16.65 6.53
CA ALA A 103 -1.27 -17.61 6.56
C ALA A 103 -0.25 -17.46 5.41
N LEU A 104 -0.45 -16.54 4.45
CA LEU A 104 0.35 -16.51 3.21
C LEU A 104 0.85 -15.09 2.83
N GLN A 105 2.16 -14.94 2.99
CA GLN A 105 3.10 -14.17 2.13
C GLN A 105 3.42 -12.71 2.49
N VAL A 106 4.43 -12.53 3.36
CA VAL A 106 5.40 -11.44 3.22
C VAL A 106 6.17 -11.70 1.91
N LYS A 107 5.73 -11.12 0.80
CA LYS A 107 6.47 -11.22 -0.47
C LYS A 107 7.49 -10.10 -0.55
N ARG A 108 8.77 -10.45 -0.37
CA ARG A 108 9.94 -9.61 -0.65
C ARG A 108 9.86 -9.15 -2.11
N LEU A 109 9.80 -7.84 -2.35
CA LEU A 109 9.89 -7.29 -3.70
C LEU A 109 11.32 -7.49 -4.21
N SER A 110 11.48 -8.41 -5.15
CA SER A 110 12.72 -8.62 -5.90
C SER A 110 12.58 -7.88 -7.23
N ASN A 111 13.39 -6.84 -7.43
CA ASN A 111 13.53 -6.17 -8.71
C ASN A 111 14.16 -7.16 -9.71
N GLN A 112 13.34 -7.65 -10.64
CA GLN A 112 13.81 -8.32 -11.85
C GLN A 112 13.34 -7.50 -13.04
N VAL A 113 14.23 -6.62 -13.50
CA VAL A 113 14.15 -5.95 -14.80
C VAL A 113 14.17 -7.06 -15.86
N ARG A 114 13.03 -7.35 -16.50
CA ARG A 114 13.01 -8.14 -17.73
C ARG A 114 13.31 -7.20 -18.89
N THR A 115 14.43 -7.40 -19.54
CA THR A 115 14.70 -6.79 -20.85
C THR A 115 13.74 -7.35 -21.90
N PRO A 116 13.31 -6.55 -22.90
CA PRO A 116 12.44 -7.05 -23.95
C PRO A 116 13.26 -7.89 -24.95
N THR A 117 12.89 -9.15 -25.12
CA THR A 117 13.32 -9.96 -26.26
C THR A 117 12.75 -9.36 -27.54
N LYS A 118 13.61 -9.12 -28.53
CA LYS A 118 13.24 -8.72 -29.89
C LYS A 118 12.47 -9.86 -30.58
N TRP A 119 11.58 -9.45 -31.50
CA TRP A 119 10.69 -10.23 -32.36
C TRP A 119 11.24 -11.57 -32.85
#